data_AF-A0A941ZCL3-F1
#
_entry.id   AF-A0A941ZCL3-F1
#
_cell.length_a   1.000
_cell.length_b   1.000
_cell.length_c   1.000
_cell.angle_alpha   90.00
_cell.angle_beta   90.00
_cell.angle_gamma   90.00
#
_symmetry.space_group_name_H-M   'P 1'
#
loop_
_entity.id
_entity.type
_entity.pdbx_description
1 polymer ?
#
loop_
_entity_poly.entity_id
_entity_poly.type
_entity_poly.pdbx_seq_one_letter_code
_entity_poly.pdbx_strand_id
1 'polypeptide(L)'
;MSETVDFPVPFKGEQAVQCMADGEVVAYRINRDYLSVPWYWGDLRYSGSFVLIRHRVRPGETAESGLTFYTLYMHLAPWLAYPERDSTAFKVADGQHLKAYLDESRQWVAAELPPGTRVTWNKAVSADTMTGSNGRQYAHVTLAEAVSGSMSLNAGDRVWIVCDKGNLVPARDSVTRPAWWSPFLPPSRETVQFDTVVCPDPYPIKAGLFSGARRGRA
;
A
#
# COMPACT_ATOMS: atom_id res chain seq x y z
N MET A 1 4.22 -14.71 38.58
CA MET A 1 4.30 -13.34 38.05
C MET A 1 4.05 -13.44 36.56
N SER A 2 2.98 -12.83 36.07
CA SER A 2 2.55 -12.95 34.67
C SER A 2 3.36 -11.97 33.81
N GLU A 3 4.05 -12.48 32.81
CA GLU A 3 4.92 -11.79 31.85
C GLU A 3 4.16 -10.83 30.90
N THR A 4 2.92 -10.47 31.22
CA THR A 4 1.98 -9.76 30.34
C THR A 4 1.87 -8.26 30.61
N VAL A 5 2.65 -7.70 31.53
CA VAL A 5 2.45 -6.30 31.98
C VAL A 5 3.53 -5.32 31.51
N ASP A 6 4.68 -5.77 31.01
CA ASP A 6 5.83 -4.88 30.74
C ASP A 6 6.28 -4.76 29.27
N PHE A 7 5.62 -5.43 28.33
CA PHE A 7 5.95 -5.26 26.91
C PHE A 7 4.99 -4.25 26.26
N PRO A 8 5.50 -3.16 25.64
CA PRO A 8 4.66 -2.31 24.81
C PRO A 8 4.00 -3.19 23.74
N VAL A 9 2.68 -3.04 23.62
CA VAL A 9 1.86 -3.76 22.64
C VAL A 9 2.56 -3.72 21.27
N PRO A 10 2.76 -4.86 20.58
CA PRO A 10 3.39 -4.88 19.27
C PRO A 10 2.73 -3.85 18.36
N PHE A 11 3.51 -2.87 17.93
CA PHE A 11 3.03 -1.81 17.06
C PHE A 11 2.56 -2.43 15.74
N LYS A 12 1.32 -2.16 15.32
CA LYS A 12 0.64 -2.78 14.16
C LYS A 12 1.34 -2.57 12.80
N GLY A 13 2.49 -1.88 12.77
CA GLY A 13 3.33 -1.72 11.58
C GLY A 13 2.82 -0.65 10.59
N GLU A 14 1.86 0.17 10.99
CA GLU A 14 1.18 1.12 10.09
C GLU A 14 1.86 2.50 10.00
N GLN A 15 3.00 2.70 10.67
CA GLN A 15 3.71 3.97 10.61
C GLN A 15 4.73 3.96 9.48
N ALA A 16 4.46 4.81 8.52
CA ALA A 16 5.42 5.35 7.59
C ALA A 16 6.74 5.69 8.27
N VAL A 17 7.84 5.11 7.80
CA VAL A 17 9.14 5.74 8.03
C VAL A 17 9.11 7.05 7.22
N GLN A 18 9.58 8.15 7.78
CA GLN A 18 9.62 9.45 7.11
C GLN A 18 11.04 10.00 7.08
N CYS A 19 11.33 10.82 6.07
CA CYS A 19 12.59 11.54 5.99
C CYS A 19 12.69 12.53 7.16
N MET A 20 13.76 12.44 7.96
CA MET A 20 14.00 13.31 9.11
C MET A 20 14.29 14.76 8.68
N ALA A 21 14.91 14.93 7.51
CA ALA A 21 15.29 16.22 6.94
C ALA A 21 15.28 16.16 5.42
N ASP A 22 15.29 17.32 4.79
CA ASP A 22 15.53 17.46 3.35
C ASP A 22 16.90 16.87 2.99
N GLY A 23 16.99 16.19 1.85
CA GLY A 23 18.24 15.62 1.38
C GLY A 23 18.13 15.14 -0.05
N GLU A 24 19.10 14.33 -0.44
CA GLU A 24 19.18 13.72 -1.77
C GLU A 24 19.38 12.22 -1.63
N VAL A 25 18.67 11.44 -2.43
CA VAL A 25 18.89 9.98 -2.49
C VAL A 25 20.20 9.72 -3.22
N VAL A 26 21.15 9.04 -2.57
CA VAL A 26 22.49 8.80 -3.11
C VAL A 26 22.82 7.32 -3.31
N ALA A 27 22.10 6.43 -2.63
CA ALA A 27 22.15 5.00 -2.89
C ALA A 27 20.85 4.33 -2.44
N TYR A 28 20.47 3.23 -3.07
CA TYR A 28 19.34 2.43 -2.63
C TYR A 28 19.48 0.97 -3.06
N ARG A 29 18.67 0.12 -2.42
CA ARG A 29 18.37 -1.24 -2.88
C ARG A 29 16.87 -1.47 -2.73
N ILE A 30 16.24 -2.03 -3.77
CA ILE A 30 14.83 -2.45 -3.73
C ILE A 30 14.81 -3.95 -3.96
N ASN A 31 14.37 -4.73 -2.97
CA ASN A 31 14.05 -6.13 -3.22
C ASN A 31 12.76 -6.25 -4.00
N ARG A 32 12.68 -7.22 -4.92
CA ARG A 32 11.43 -7.49 -5.62
C ARG A 32 10.36 -8.02 -4.66
N ASP A 33 10.74 -9.00 -3.84
CA ASP A 33 9.90 -9.62 -2.82
C ASP A 33 10.70 -9.85 -1.52
N TYR A 34 10.03 -10.31 -0.45
CA TYR A 34 10.69 -10.71 0.78
C TYR A 34 11.61 -11.91 0.55
N LEU A 35 12.80 -11.85 1.16
CA LEU A 35 13.72 -12.97 1.26
C LEU A 35 13.28 -13.88 2.42
N SER A 36 13.51 -15.18 2.29
CA SER A 36 13.18 -16.17 3.32
C SER A 36 14.45 -16.83 3.86
N VAL A 37 14.46 -17.10 5.16
CA VAL A 37 15.50 -17.86 5.85
C VAL A 37 14.81 -18.91 6.74
N PRO A 38 15.21 -20.18 6.69
CA PRO A 38 14.67 -21.21 7.59
C PRO A 38 14.88 -20.82 9.06
N TRP A 39 13.83 -20.91 9.86
CA TRP A 39 13.87 -20.66 11.30
C TRP A 39 13.07 -21.72 12.07
N TYR A 40 13.28 -21.84 13.39
CA TYR A 40 12.79 -22.95 14.23
C TYR A 40 11.28 -23.25 14.11
N TRP A 41 10.45 -22.23 13.84
CA TRP A 41 8.98 -22.37 13.73
C TRP A 41 8.44 -22.04 12.33
N GLY A 42 9.30 -22.05 11.32
CA GLY A 42 8.95 -21.75 9.94
C GLY A 42 9.85 -20.69 9.33
N ASP A 43 9.53 -20.32 8.11
CA ASP A 43 10.32 -19.39 7.31
C ASP A 43 10.24 -17.94 7.85
N LEU A 44 11.38 -17.40 8.24
CA LEU A 44 11.49 -15.99 8.62
C LEU A 44 11.67 -15.14 7.36
N ARG A 45 10.70 -14.25 7.11
CA ARG A 45 10.73 -13.34 5.97
C ARG A 45 11.34 -11.99 6.36
N TYR A 46 12.28 -11.50 5.55
CA TYR A 46 12.93 -10.21 5.74
C TYR A 46 13.14 -9.49 4.40
N SER A 47 13.40 -8.19 4.46
CA SER A 47 13.75 -7.39 3.29
C SER A 47 15.09 -6.71 3.54
N GLY A 48 15.97 -6.78 2.55
CA GLY A 48 17.21 -6.02 2.46
C GLY A 48 17.04 -4.69 1.74
N SER A 49 15.81 -4.23 1.50
CA SER A 49 15.58 -2.95 0.85
C SER A 49 16.01 -1.81 1.77
N PHE A 50 16.72 -0.84 1.20
CA PHE A 50 17.19 0.34 1.93
C PHE A 50 17.26 1.56 1.01
N VAL A 51 17.28 2.75 1.63
CA VAL A 51 17.64 4.00 0.96
C VAL A 51 18.62 4.78 1.82
N LEU A 52 19.65 5.34 1.18
CA LEU A 52 20.64 6.21 1.78
C LEU A 52 20.41 7.64 1.30
N ILE A 53 20.21 8.55 2.24
CA ILE A 53 19.96 9.96 1.97
C ILE A 53 21.16 10.78 2.44
N ARG A 54 21.67 11.65 1.59
CA ARG A 54 22.67 12.68 1.91
C ARG A 54 21.95 13.97 2.28
N HIS A 55 22.26 14.50 3.45
CA HIS A 55 21.77 15.79 3.92
C HIS A 55 22.91 16.81 3.90
N ARG A 56 22.59 18.04 3.51
CA ARG A 56 23.50 19.18 3.57
C ARG A 56 22.83 20.28 4.36
N VAL A 57 23.39 20.62 5.51
CA VAL A 57 22.91 21.73 6.34
C VAL A 57 23.99 22.79 6.35
N ARG A 58 23.61 24.04 6.16
CA ARG A 58 24.51 25.19 6.29
C ARG A 58 23.97 26.11 7.38
N PRO A 59 24.44 25.96 8.63
CA PRO A 59 23.98 26.77 9.76
C PRO A 59 24.48 28.22 9.73
N GLY A 60 25.56 28.54 8.97
CA GLY A 60 26.12 29.89 8.85
C GLY A 60 26.23 30.37 7.40
N GLU A 61 26.72 31.60 7.22
CA GLU A 61 26.86 32.22 5.88
C GLU A 61 28.10 31.73 5.11
N THR A 62 29.10 31.19 5.80
CA THR A 62 30.36 30.72 5.20
C THR A 62 30.26 29.28 4.69
N ALA A 63 30.99 28.94 3.63
CA ALA A 63 31.03 27.58 3.07
C ALA A 63 31.55 26.54 4.08
N GLU A 64 32.44 26.95 4.98
CA GLU A 64 33.06 26.14 6.04
C GLU A 64 32.08 25.75 7.16
N SER A 65 30.96 26.47 7.29
CA SER A 65 29.92 26.12 8.26
C SER A 65 29.06 24.93 7.82
N GLY A 66 29.23 24.42 6.59
CA GLY A 66 28.41 23.33 6.06
C GLY A 66 28.69 21.97 6.72
N LEU A 67 27.64 21.30 7.19
CA LEU A 67 27.68 19.91 7.64
C LEU A 67 27.01 19.01 6.59
N THR A 68 27.74 17.97 6.17
CA THR A 68 27.18 16.87 5.38
C THR A 68 27.06 15.63 6.25
N PHE A 69 25.85 15.07 6.34
CA PHE A 69 25.61 13.82 7.05
C PHE A 69 24.70 12.91 6.22
N TYR A 70 24.65 11.63 6.58
CA TYR A 70 23.90 10.64 5.85
C TYR A 70 22.92 9.92 6.78
N THR A 71 21.73 9.64 6.26
CA THR A 71 20.73 8.83 6.95
C THR A 71 20.47 7.57 6.14
N LEU A 72 20.62 6.41 6.79
CA LEU A 72 20.33 5.10 6.20
C LEU A 72 19.03 4.52 6.75
N TYR A 73 18.06 4.32 5.87
CA TYR A 73 16.78 3.68 6.20
C TYR A 73 16.79 2.23 5.73
N MET A 74 16.84 1.29 6.68
CA MET A 74 16.93 -0.16 6.41
C MET A 74 15.64 -0.92 6.71
N HIS A 75 15.57 -2.13 6.15
CA HIS A 75 14.47 -3.08 6.28
C HIS A 75 13.13 -2.53 5.80
N LEU A 76 13.18 -1.74 4.72
CA LEU A 76 11.98 -1.24 4.06
C LEU A 76 11.27 -2.41 3.38
N ALA A 77 9.94 -2.34 3.29
CA ALA A 77 9.17 -3.36 2.56
C ALA A 77 9.65 -3.46 1.09
N PRO A 78 9.62 -4.66 0.49
CA PRO A 78 10.02 -4.89 -0.90
C PRO A 78 8.98 -4.34 -1.89
N TRP A 79 9.31 -4.32 -3.19
CA TRP A 79 8.45 -3.79 -4.25
C TRP A 79 7.03 -4.33 -4.23
N LEU A 80 6.89 -5.66 -4.18
CA LEU A 80 5.59 -6.33 -4.22
C LEU A 80 4.75 -6.17 -2.95
N ALA A 81 5.32 -5.64 -1.86
CA ALA A 81 4.56 -5.29 -0.67
C ALA A 81 3.75 -3.99 -0.84
N TYR A 82 4.01 -3.22 -1.89
CA TYR A 82 3.25 -2.02 -2.21
C TYR A 82 2.26 -2.33 -3.34
N PRO A 83 0.98 -1.94 -3.21
CA PRO A 83 -0.01 -2.16 -4.24
C PRO A 83 0.37 -1.42 -5.53
N GLU A 84 -0.02 -1.99 -6.66
CA GLU A 84 0.04 -1.29 -7.95
C GLU A 84 -0.94 -0.13 -7.99
N ARG A 85 -0.59 0.92 -8.74
CA ARG A 85 -1.43 2.13 -8.88
C ARG A 85 -2.79 1.78 -9.50
N ASP A 86 -2.82 0.71 -10.30
CA ASP A 86 -4.00 0.10 -10.92
C ASP A 86 -4.43 -1.18 -10.19
N SER A 87 -4.14 -1.27 -8.88
CA SER A 87 -4.61 -2.39 -8.08
C SER A 87 -6.12 -2.51 -8.22
N THR A 88 -6.54 -3.68 -8.66
CA THR A 88 -7.94 -4.03 -8.74
C THR A 88 -8.50 -4.39 -7.38
N ALA A 89 -7.71 -4.41 -6.30
CA ALA A 89 -8.19 -4.76 -4.97
C ALA A 89 -8.85 -3.56 -4.27
N PHE A 90 -10.12 -3.70 -3.92
CA PHE A 90 -10.92 -2.74 -3.18
C PHE A 90 -11.51 -3.38 -1.93
N LYS A 91 -11.86 -2.55 -0.95
CA LYS A 91 -12.68 -2.93 0.19
C LYS A 91 -13.87 -1.99 0.34
N VAL A 92 -14.94 -2.49 0.92
CA VAL A 92 -16.04 -1.65 1.40
C VAL A 92 -15.48 -0.69 2.46
N ALA A 93 -15.76 0.60 2.32
CA ALA A 93 -15.26 1.61 3.23
C ALA A 93 -15.76 1.41 4.67
N ASP A 94 -14.95 1.85 5.64
CA ASP A 94 -15.29 1.69 7.04
C ASP A 94 -16.60 2.45 7.36
N GLY A 95 -17.52 1.79 8.07
CA GLY A 95 -18.86 2.32 8.37
C GLY A 95 -19.89 2.23 7.23
N GLN A 96 -19.52 1.73 6.04
CA GLN A 96 -20.46 1.51 4.93
C GLN A 96 -20.96 0.07 4.89
N HIS A 97 -22.24 -0.09 4.58
CA HIS A 97 -22.84 -1.39 4.28
C HIS A 97 -23.47 -1.32 2.89
N LEU A 98 -22.97 -2.15 1.96
CA LEU A 98 -23.35 -2.06 0.56
C LEU A 98 -24.24 -3.22 0.15
N LYS A 99 -25.33 -2.92 -0.55
CA LYS A 99 -26.18 -3.95 -1.15
C LYS A 99 -25.49 -4.56 -2.36
N ALA A 100 -25.40 -5.88 -2.41
CA ALA A 100 -24.93 -6.67 -3.53
C ALA A 100 -26.09 -7.18 -4.37
N TYR A 101 -26.03 -6.97 -5.68
CA TYR A 101 -27.05 -7.37 -6.65
C TYR A 101 -26.45 -8.37 -7.65
N LEU A 102 -27.21 -9.39 -8.05
CA LEU A 102 -26.73 -10.41 -9.01
C LEU A 102 -26.70 -9.91 -10.46
N ASP A 103 -27.47 -8.87 -10.77
CA ASP A 103 -27.63 -8.36 -12.13
C ASP A 103 -27.81 -6.84 -12.17
N GLU A 104 -27.81 -6.32 -13.41
CA GLU A 104 -27.93 -4.89 -13.73
C GLU A 104 -29.32 -4.31 -13.37
N SER A 105 -30.34 -5.17 -13.29
CA SER A 105 -31.71 -4.76 -12.93
C SER A 105 -31.78 -4.26 -11.50
N ARG A 106 -30.88 -4.76 -10.63
CA ARG A 106 -30.79 -4.41 -9.20
C ARG A 106 -32.13 -4.55 -8.47
N GLN A 107 -33.01 -5.42 -8.97
CA GLN A 107 -34.32 -5.67 -8.38
C GLN A 107 -34.23 -6.49 -7.09
N TRP A 108 -33.23 -7.38 -7.01
CA TRP A 108 -33.07 -8.28 -5.87
C TRP A 108 -31.70 -8.13 -5.20
N VAL A 109 -31.72 -7.95 -3.88
CA VAL A 109 -30.52 -7.87 -3.04
C VAL A 109 -30.12 -9.28 -2.66
N ALA A 110 -28.95 -9.73 -3.10
CA ALA A 110 -28.43 -11.05 -2.83
C ALA A 110 -27.81 -11.15 -1.44
N ALA A 111 -27.05 -10.13 -1.06
CA ALA A 111 -26.42 -10.00 0.24
C ALA A 111 -26.14 -8.53 0.57
N GLU A 112 -25.77 -8.29 1.82
CA GLU A 112 -25.23 -7.02 2.28
C GLU A 112 -23.74 -7.22 2.57
N LEU A 113 -22.89 -6.38 2.00
CA LEU A 113 -21.45 -6.41 2.20
C LEU A 113 -21.10 -5.50 3.38
N PRO A 114 -20.61 -6.04 4.51
CA PRO A 114 -20.21 -5.24 5.65
C PRO A 114 -18.95 -4.39 5.35
N PRO A 115 -18.65 -3.40 6.23
CA PRO A 115 -17.41 -2.65 6.15
C PRO A 115 -16.19 -3.57 6.11
N GLY A 116 -15.24 -3.27 5.25
CA GLY A 116 -14.01 -4.06 5.12
C GLY A 116 -14.09 -5.24 4.16
N THR A 117 -15.28 -5.64 3.67
CA THR A 117 -15.40 -6.74 2.71
C THR A 117 -14.52 -6.49 1.49
N ARG A 118 -13.66 -7.46 1.18
CA ARG A 118 -12.70 -7.37 0.09
C ARG A 118 -13.31 -7.79 -1.23
N VAL A 119 -13.06 -6.99 -2.26
CA VAL A 119 -13.53 -7.21 -3.63
C VAL A 119 -12.44 -6.88 -4.64
N THR A 120 -12.54 -7.44 -5.84
CA THR A 120 -11.71 -7.04 -6.97
C THR A 120 -12.55 -6.35 -8.03
N TRP A 121 -12.04 -5.21 -8.52
CA TRP A 121 -12.69 -4.36 -9.51
C TRP A 121 -11.64 -3.76 -10.45
N ASN A 122 -11.75 -4.09 -11.74
CA ASN A 122 -10.90 -3.49 -12.77
C ASN A 122 -11.59 -2.27 -13.40
N LYS A 123 -11.18 -1.07 -12.99
CA LYS A 123 -11.73 0.20 -13.50
C LYS A 123 -11.49 0.44 -14.99
N ALA A 124 -10.52 -0.23 -15.60
CA ALA A 124 -10.25 -0.10 -17.03
C ALA A 124 -11.30 -0.82 -17.90
N VAL A 125 -12.05 -1.77 -17.33
CA VAL A 125 -13.11 -2.49 -18.02
C VAL A 125 -14.40 -1.69 -17.92
N SER A 126 -14.74 -0.97 -19.00
CA SER A 126 -15.95 -0.13 -19.03
C SER A 126 -17.25 -0.93 -18.80
N ALA A 127 -17.29 -2.19 -19.22
CA ALA A 127 -18.42 -3.09 -18.97
C ALA A 127 -18.64 -3.41 -17.48
N ASP A 128 -17.62 -3.25 -16.64
CA ASP A 128 -17.71 -3.48 -15.19
C ASP A 128 -18.15 -2.21 -14.44
N THR A 129 -18.60 -1.17 -15.14
CA THR A 129 -19.09 0.07 -14.52
C THR A 129 -20.37 0.53 -15.21
N MET A 130 -21.37 0.94 -14.43
CA MET A 130 -22.59 1.54 -14.96
C MET A 130 -23.05 2.71 -14.11
N THR A 131 -23.88 3.58 -14.69
CA THR A 131 -24.60 4.62 -13.95
C THR A 131 -26.06 4.23 -13.85
N GLY A 132 -26.59 4.14 -12.64
CA GLY A 132 -28.01 3.87 -12.41
C GLY A 132 -28.90 5.07 -12.74
N SER A 133 -30.20 4.82 -12.89
CA SER A 133 -31.21 5.88 -13.08
C SER A 133 -31.26 6.89 -11.92
N ASN A 134 -30.78 6.49 -10.74
CA ASN A 134 -30.62 7.32 -9.55
C ASN A 134 -29.35 8.20 -9.57
N GLY A 135 -28.59 8.22 -10.66
CA GLY A 135 -27.34 8.97 -10.80
C GLY A 135 -26.15 8.39 -10.00
N ARG A 136 -26.29 7.19 -9.42
CA ARG A 136 -25.23 6.52 -8.66
C ARG A 136 -24.38 5.67 -9.60
N GLN A 137 -23.09 5.57 -9.33
CA GLN A 137 -22.22 4.63 -10.07
C GLN A 137 -22.16 3.28 -9.38
N TYR A 138 -22.25 2.22 -10.19
CA TYR A 138 -22.16 0.85 -9.76
C TYR A 138 -21.00 0.16 -10.47
N ALA A 139 -20.36 -0.76 -9.77
CA ALA A 139 -19.28 -1.59 -10.28
C ALA A 139 -19.66 -3.06 -10.22
N HIS A 140 -19.29 -3.82 -11.24
CA HIS A 140 -19.39 -5.27 -11.27
C HIS A 140 -18.11 -5.88 -10.71
N VAL A 141 -18.14 -6.19 -9.42
CA VAL A 141 -16.95 -6.61 -8.67
C VAL A 141 -16.97 -8.11 -8.43
N THR A 142 -15.79 -8.70 -8.26
CA THR A 142 -15.64 -10.10 -7.84
C THR A 142 -15.33 -10.16 -6.36
N LEU A 143 -16.09 -10.92 -5.58
CA LEU A 143 -15.87 -11.09 -4.15
C LEU A 143 -14.55 -11.83 -3.89
N ALA A 144 -13.74 -11.32 -2.96
CA ALA A 144 -12.50 -11.98 -2.56
C ALA A 144 -12.71 -13.02 -1.44
N GLU A 145 -13.86 -12.98 -0.78
CA GLU A 145 -14.23 -13.84 0.34
C GLU A 145 -15.72 -14.20 0.26
N ALA A 146 -16.12 -15.29 0.91
CA ALA A 146 -17.52 -15.66 0.98
C ALA A 146 -18.28 -14.68 1.88
N VAL A 147 -19.48 -14.30 1.46
CA VAL A 147 -20.36 -13.39 2.20
C VAL A 147 -21.71 -14.06 2.38
N SER A 148 -22.11 -14.22 3.63
CA SER A 148 -23.40 -14.77 4.01
C SER A 148 -24.42 -13.65 4.17
N GLY A 149 -25.53 -13.73 3.44
CA GLY A 149 -26.66 -12.81 3.57
C GLY A 149 -27.99 -13.55 3.37
N SER A 150 -28.93 -12.91 2.67
CA SER A 150 -30.16 -13.57 2.19
C SER A 150 -29.87 -14.73 1.23
N MET A 151 -28.75 -14.64 0.52
CA MET A 151 -28.12 -15.73 -0.21
C MET A 151 -26.67 -15.86 0.25
N SER A 152 -26.13 -17.08 0.21
CA SER A 152 -24.70 -17.31 0.43
C SER A 152 -23.95 -17.06 -0.88
N LEU A 153 -23.09 -16.05 -0.89
CA LEU A 153 -22.18 -15.76 -1.99
C LEU A 153 -20.79 -16.30 -1.65
N ASN A 154 -20.13 -16.93 -2.60
CA ASN A 154 -18.80 -17.50 -2.45
C ASN A 154 -17.72 -16.53 -2.94
N ALA A 155 -16.48 -16.78 -2.50
CA ALA A 155 -15.33 -16.12 -3.10
C ALA A 155 -15.26 -16.44 -4.60
N GLY A 156 -15.06 -15.43 -5.43
CA GLY A 156 -15.09 -15.53 -6.89
C GLY A 156 -16.44 -15.21 -7.53
N ASP A 157 -17.53 -15.12 -6.75
CA ASP A 157 -18.82 -14.68 -7.29
C ASP A 157 -18.76 -13.20 -7.67
N ARG A 158 -19.47 -12.84 -8.75
CA ARG A 158 -19.54 -11.47 -9.23
C ARG A 158 -20.87 -10.83 -8.87
N VAL A 159 -20.81 -9.59 -8.38
CA VAL A 159 -21.98 -8.83 -7.95
C VAL A 159 -21.84 -7.36 -8.31
N TRP A 160 -22.98 -6.73 -8.54
CA TRP A 160 -23.06 -5.29 -8.70
C TRP A 160 -23.19 -4.62 -7.33
N ILE A 161 -22.33 -3.63 -7.07
CA ILE A 161 -22.37 -2.81 -5.86
C ILE A 161 -22.15 -1.34 -6.19
N VAL A 162 -22.62 -0.46 -5.32
CA VAL A 162 -22.41 0.98 -5.48
C VAL A 162 -20.93 1.33 -5.21
N CYS A 163 -20.31 2.09 -6.11
CA CYS A 163 -18.86 2.35 -6.07
C CYS A 163 -18.47 3.84 -6.01
N ASP A 164 -19.44 4.74 -6.17
CA ASP A 164 -19.22 6.19 -6.09
C ASP A 164 -19.00 6.69 -4.64
N LYS A 165 -18.72 7.99 -4.48
CA LYS A 165 -18.70 8.71 -3.18
C LYS A 165 -17.86 8.03 -2.08
N GLY A 166 -16.80 7.32 -2.44
CA GLY A 166 -15.94 6.64 -1.48
C GLY A 166 -16.54 5.37 -0.85
N ASN A 167 -17.61 4.80 -1.42
CA ASN A 167 -18.20 3.54 -0.93
C ASN A 167 -17.23 2.36 -1.07
N LEU A 168 -16.43 2.37 -2.13
CA LEU A 168 -15.28 1.50 -2.31
C LEU A 168 -13.99 2.30 -2.17
N VAL A 169 -13.18 1.90 -1.22
CA VAL A 169 -11.81 2.40 -1.08
C VAL A 169 -10.87 1.30 -1.57
N PRO A 170 -9.69 1.61 -2.13
CA PRO A 170 -8.74 0.55 -2.45
C PRO A 170 -8.48 -0.26 -1.17
N ALA A 171 -8.38 -1.58 -1.29
CA ALA A 171 -7.98 -2.46 -0.19
C ALA A 171 -6.49 -2.23 0.08
N ARG A 172 -6.18 -1.01 0.49
CA ARG A 172 -4.87 -0.62 0.96
C ARG A 172 -4.74 -1.31 2.30
N ASP A 173 -3.95 -2.35 2.34
CA ASP A 173 -3.22 -2.63 3.58
C ASP A 173 -2.22 -1.47 3.70
N SER A 174 -2.69 -0.30 4.18
CA SER A 174 -2.02 0.96 4.62
C SER A 174 -0.76 1.51 3.92
N VAL A 175 -0.23 0.89 2.88
CA VAL A 175 1.15 1.10 2.46
C VAL A 175 1.17 1.86 1.13
N THR A 176 1.30 3.18 1.22
CA THR A 176 1.57 4.04 0.05
C THR A 176 3.02 3.81 -0.40
N ARG A 177 3.29 3.83 -1.72
CA ARG A 177 4.66 3.67 -2.24
C ARG A 177 5.61 4.74 -1.67
N PRO A 178 6.90 4.41 -1.45
CA PRO A 178 7.92 5.36 -1.03
C PRO A 178 8.03 6.56 -1.98
N ALA A 179 8.12 7.77 -1.41
CA ALA A 179 8.25 9.00 -2.21
C ALA A 179 9.53 9.00 -3.05
N TRP A 180 10.59 8.36 -2.56
CA TRP A 180 11.84 8.18 -3.30
C TRP A 180 11.69 7.27 -4.53
N TRP A 181 10.56 6.58 -4.73
CA TRP A 181 10.33 5.82 -5.96
C TRP A 181 9.86 6.68 -7.14
N SER A 182 9.72 8.00 -6.96
CA SER A 182 9.26 8.89 -8.04
C SER A 182 9.98 8.71 -9.39
N PRO A 183 11.30 8.42 -9.47
CA PRO A 183 11.96 8.18 -10.76
C PRO A 183 11.52 6.90 -11.47
N PHE A 184 10.88 5.96 -10.77
CA PHE A 184 10.42 4.67 -11.31
C PHE A 184 8.91 4.61 -11.57
N LEU A 185 8.19 5.68 -11.23
CA LEU A 185 6.73 5.72 -11.34
C LEU A 185 6.30 6.50 -12.59
N PRO A 186 5.28 6.03 -13.32
CA PRO A 186 4.77 6.74 -14.50
C PRO A 186 4.47 8.22 -14.20
N PRO A 187 4.90 9.15 -15.08
CA PRO A 187 5.32 8.94 -16.47
C PRO A 187 6.84 8.70 -16.67
N SER A 188 7.59 8.40 -15.61
CA SER A 188 9.04 8.20 -15.71
C SER A 188 9.40 7.04 -16.64
N ARG A 189 10.63 7.10 -17.21
CA ARG A 189 11.15 6.10 -18.15
C ARG A 189 12.22 5.19 -17.54
N GLU A 190 12.55 5.34 -16.27
CA GLU A 190 13.60 4.53 -15.63
C GLU A 190 13.06 3.16 -15.23
N THR A 191 13.84 2.12 -15.55
CA THR A 191 13.54 0.74 -15.15
C THR A 191 14.10 0.47 -13.76
N VAL A 192 13.27 -0.04 -12.85
CA VAL A 192 13.72 -0.46 -11.52
C VAL A 192 14.68 -1.64 -11.65
N GLN A 193 15.86 -1.53 -11.05
CA GLN A 193 16.76 -2.67 -10.84
C GLN A 193 16.50 -3.27 -9.46
N PHE A 194 16.08 -4.52 -9.43
CA PHE A 194 15.79 -5.23 -8.19
C PHE A 194 17.03 -5.94 -7.62
N ASP A 195 17.00 -6.12 -6.30
CA ASP A 195 17.90 -6.99 -5.53
C ASP A 195 19.38 -6.59 -5.56
N THR A 196 19.71 -5.44 -6.16
CA THR A 196 21.05 -4.89 -6.33
C THR A 196 21.15 -3.48 -5.71
N VAL A 197 22.34 -3.10 -5.26
CA VAL A 197 22.61 -1.72 -4.80
C VAL A 197 22.85 -0.82 -6.00
N VAL A 198 22.11 0.28 -6.08
CA VAL A 198 22.22 1.30 -7.13
C VAL A 198 22.67 2.61 -6.52
N CYS A 199 23.62 3.28 -7.17
CA CYS A 199 24.05 4.65 -6.87
C CYS A 199 23.56 5.56 -8.00
N PRO A 200 22.37 6.18 -7.88
CA PRO A 200 21.82 7.04 -8.93
C PRO A 200 22.53 8.40 -9.00
N ASP A 201 22.25 9.17 -10.04
CA ASP A 201 22.44 10.61 -9.99
C ASP A 201 21.58 11.17 -8.84
N PRO A 202 22.17 11.92 -7.88
CA PRO A 202 21.43 12.33 -6.69
C PRO A 202 20.19 13.16 -7.02
N TYR A 203 19.03 12.76 -6.49
CA TYR A 203 17.76 13.46 -6.67
C TYR A 203 17.15 13.86 -5.32
N PRO A 204 16.42 14.99 -5.27
CA PRO A 204 15.97 15.56 -4.01
C PRO A 204 14.83 14.75 -3.37
N ILE A 205 14.81 14.75 -2.04
CA ILE A 205 13.72 14.25 -1.20
C ILE A 205 13.47 15.20 -0.03
N LYS A 206 12.19 15.46 0.26
CA LYS A 206 11.77 16.39 1.31
C LYS A 206 11.52 15.68 2.64
N ALA A 207 11.76 16.40 3.73
CA ALA A 207 11.40 16.00 5.08
C ALA A 207 9.90 15.66 5.15
N GLY A 208 9.54 14.69 6.00
CA GLY A 208 8.15 14.27 6.18
C GLY A 208 7.55 13.46 5.03
N LEU A 209 8.22 13.36 3.87
CA LEU A 209 7.80 12.45 2.81
C LEU A 209 8.07 10.99 3.22
N PHE A 210 7.09 10.14 2.92
CA PHE A 210 7.07 8.72 3.25
C PHE A 210 8.30 7.99 2.65
N SER A 211 9.14 7.45 3.51
CA SER A 211 10.35 6.66 3.21
C SER A 211 10.19 5.19 3.64
N GLY A 212 9.09 4.56 3.23
CA GLY A 212 8.88 3.11 3.29
C GLY A 212 8.10 2.60 4.50
N ALA A 213 7.43 1.45 4.34
CA ALA A 213 6.81 0.74 5.46
C ALA A 213 7.77 -0.28 6.05
N ARG A 214 7.69 -0.47 7.37
CA ARG A 214 8.28 -1.61 8.08
C ARG A 214 7.16 -2.55 8.47
N ARG A 215 7.28 -3.83 8.14
CA ARG A 215 6.31 -4.83 8.59
C ARG A 215 6.39 -4.95 10.12
N GLY A 216 5.25 -4.81 10.81
CA GLY A 216 5.12 -5.22 12.21
C GLY A 216 5.29 -6.73 12.30
N ARG A 217 6.14 -7.20 13.22
CA ARG A 217 6.29 -8.65 13.46
C ARG A 217 4.93 -9.21 13.89
N ALA A 218 4.56 -10.34 13.30
CA ALA A 218 3.52 -11.23 13.82
C ALA A 218 4.06 -11.97 15.05
#